data_AF-A0AAD2XZI0-F1
#
_entry.id   AF-A0AAD2XZI0-F1
#
_cell.length_a   1.000
_cell.length_b   1.000
_cell.length_c   1.000
_cell.angle_alpha   90.00
_cell.angle_beta   90.00
_cell.angle_gamma   90.00
#
_symmetry.space_group_name_H-M   'P 1'
#
loop_
_entity.id
_entity.type
_entity.pdbx_description
1 polymer ?
#
loop_
_entity_poly.entity_id
_entity_poly.type
_entity_poly.pdbx_seq_one_letter_code
_entity_poly.pdbx_strand_id
1 'polypeptide(L)' 'MHHAEDDGIESTYWKACRLTGIICLSRAVEGKEINREMIKHDLVLLLKEHVNRTEEAETALIFAIEHLMEPPA' A
#
# COMPACT_ATOMS: atom_id res chain seq x y z
N MET A 1 -4.45 -28.27 8.20
CA MET A 1 -3.31 -27.40 7.88
C MET A 1 -3.75 -26.31 6.90
N HIS A 2 -4.78 -25.54 7.28
CA HIS A 2 -5.43 -24.52 6.43
C HIS A 2 -5.41 -23.11 7.07
N HIS A 3 -4.80 -22.96 8.25
CA HIS A 3 -4.89 -21.71 9.04
C HIS A 3 -3.70 -20.75 8.83
N ALA A 4 -2.55 -21.22 8.36
CA ALA A 4 -1.35 -20.38 8.27
C ALA A 4 -1.37 -19.40 7.07
N GLU A 5 -2.12 -19.71 6.00
CA GLU A 5 -2.22 -18.85 4.82
C GLU A 5 -3.22 -17.71 5.03
N ASP A 6 -4.35 -17.98 5.69
CA ASP A 6 -5.35 -16.96 6.04
C ASP A 6 -4.76 -15.87 6.96
N ASP A 7 -4.00 -16.26 7.99
CA ASP A 7 -3.35 -15.32 8.92
C ASP A 7 -2.32 -14.42 8.19
N GLY A 8 -1.64 -14.94 7.17
CA GLY A 8 -0.66 -14.21 6.36
C GLY A 8 -1.30 -13.22 5.37
N ILE A 9 -2.44 -13.58 4.80
CA ILE A 9 -3.23 -12.72 3.92
C ILE A 9 -3.88 -11.59 4.72
N GLU A 10 -4.44 -11.89 5.90
CA GLU A 10 -5.03 -10.88 6.77
C GLU A 10 -3.97 -9.86 7.24
N SER A 11 -2.77 -10.33 7.57
CA SER A 11 -1.61 -9.47 7.86
C SER A 11 -1.23 -8.55 6.69
N THR A 12 -1.21 -9.09 5.46
CA THR A 12 -0.84 -8.32 4.26
C THR A 12 -1.89 -7.27 3.91
N TYR A 13 -3.17 -7.66 3.87
CA TYR A 13 -4.28 -6.76 3.59
C TYR A 13 -4.36 -5.63 4.62
N TRP A 14 -4.31 -5.97 5.91
CA TRP A 14 -4.34 -4.97 6.98
C TRP A 14 -3.20 -3.97 6.86
N LYS A 15 -1.98 -4.45 6.58
CA LYS A 15 -0.80 -3.59 6.41
C LYS A 15 -0.93 -2.70 5.17
N ALA A 16 -1.44 -3.24 4.06
CA ALA A 16 -1.71 -2.48 2.84
C ALA A 16 -2.71 -1.34 3.09
N CYS A 17 -3.84 -1.64 3.75
CA CYS A 17 -4.83 -0.65 4.15
C CYS A 17 -4.24 0.41 5.09
N ARG A 18 -3.43 0.01 6.08
CA ARG A 18 -2.76 0.93 6.99
C ARG A 18 -1.81 1.89 6.27
N LEU A 19 -0.95 1.37 5.39
CA LEU A 19 -0.01 2.18 4.62
C LEU A 19 -0.73 3.18 3.72
N THR A 20 -1.77 2.72 3.04
CA THR A 20 -2.63 3.56 2.19
C THR A 20 -3.31 4.66 3.02
N GLY A 21 -3.87 4.31 4.18
CA GLY A 21 -4.49 5.25 5.10
C GLY A 21 -3.52 6.34 5.60
N ILE A 22 -2.28 5.97 5.93
CA ILE A 22 -1.24 6.93 6.33
C ILE A 22 -0.94 7.92 5.20
N ILE A 23 -0.85 7.45 3.96
CA ILE A 23 -0.64 8.33 2.79
C ILE A 23 -1.80 9.31 2.63
N CYS A 24 -3.05 8.83 2.69
CA CYS A 24 -4.22 9.69 2.63
C CYS A 24 -4.20 10.77 3.72
N LEU A 25 -3.87 10.39 4.96
CA LEU A 25 -3.76 11.31 6.08
C LEU A 25 -2.63 12.34 5.88
N SER A 26 -1.45 11.91 5.42
CA SER A 26 -0.33 12.83 5.15
C SER A 26 -0.72 13.88 4.11
N ARG A 27 -1.34 13.44 3.02
CA ARG A 27 -1.81 14.36 1.96
C ARG A 27 -2.87 15.32 2.46
N ALA A 28 -3.81 14.85 3.28
CA ALA A 28 -4.85 15.70 3.89
C ALA A 28 -4.23 16.79 4.77
N VAL A 29 -3.26 16.43 5.63
CA VAL A 29 -2.53 17.37 6.49
C VAL A 29 -1.78 18.42 5.66
N GLU A 30 -1.23 18.03 4.52
CA GLU A 30 -0.53 18.92 3.59
C GLU A 30 -1.45 19.73 2.68
N GLY A 31 -2.78 19.56 2.78
CA GLY A 31 -3.75 20.22 1.90
C GLY A 31 -3.64 19.77 0.43
N LYS A 32 -3.05 18.59 0.18
CA LYS A 32 -2.87 18.03 -1.15
C LYS A 32 -4.10 17.26 -1.61
N GLU A 33 -4.30 17.25 -2.92
CA GLU A 33 -5.38 16.47 -3.54
C GLU A 33 -5.23 14.97 -3.22
N ILE A 34 -6.34 14.34 -2.82
CA ILE A 34 -6.44 12.90 -2.57
C ILE A 34 -7.29 12.28 -3.67
N ASN A 35 -6.63 11.70 -4.66
CA ASN A 35 -7.25 10.88 -5.68
C ASN A 35 -6.44 9.59 -5.87
N ARG A 36 -7.01 8.66 -6.64
CA ARG A 36 -6.46 7.33 -6.86
C ARG A 36 -5.06 7.37 -7.45
N GLU A 37 -4.83 8.23 -8.44
CA GLU A 37 -3.54 8.39 -9.12
C GLU A 37 -2.46 8.88 -8.16
N MET A 38 -2.79 9.85 -7.31
CA MET A 38 -1.88 10.43 -6.34
C MET A 38 -1.51 9.43 -5.24
N ILE A 39 -2.48 8.67 -4.72
CA ILE A 39 -2.23 7.62 -3.72
C ILE A 39 -1.32 6.54 -4.31
N LYS A 40 -1.61 6.09 -5.55
CA LYS A 40 -0.78 5.10 -6.25
C LYS A 40 0.65 5.59 -6.44
N HIS A 41 0.83 6.85 -6.85
CA HIS A 41 2.14 7.44 -7.02
C HIS A 41 2.96 7.42 -5.71
N ASP A 42 2.35 7.82 -4.60
CA ASP A 42 3.05 7.88 -3.31
C ASP A 42 3.38 6.48 -2.77
N LEU A 43 2.50 5.48 -2.99
CA LEU A 43 2.80 4.07 -2.69
C LEU A 43 3.98 3.53 -3.50
N VAL A 44 4.07 3.86 -4.79
CA VAL A 44 5.20 3.47 -5.65
C VAL A 44 6.51 4.10 -5.17
N LEU A 45 6.49 5.38 -4.77
CA LEU A 45 7.66 6.04 -4.20
C LEU A 45 8.10 5.35 -2.90
N LEU A 46 7.16 5.04 -2.02
CA LEU A 46 7.43 4.34 -0.77
C LEU A 46 8.02 2.94 -1.01
N LEU A 47 7.51 2.21 -2.00
CA LEU A 47 8.06 0.91 -2.38
C LEU A 47 9.49 1.02 -2.91
N LYS A 48 9.77 2.00 -3.79
CA LYS A 48 11.12 2.25 -4.29
C LYS A 48 12.08 2.58 -3.15
N GLU A 49 11.66 3.43 -2.21
CA GLU A 49 12.48 3.78 -1.06
C GLU A 49 12.74 2.56 -0.15
N HIS A 50 11.72 1.72 0.06
CA HIS A 50 11.88 0.48 0.82
C HIS A 50 12.89 -0.46 0.16
N VAL A 51 12.72 -0.76 -1.14
CA VAL A 51 13.62 -1.63 -1.92
C VAL A 51 15.06 -1.10 -1.88
N ASN A 52 15.25 0.21 -2.00
CA ASN A 52 16.60 0.81 -1.92
C ASN A 52 17.27 0.62 -0.55
N ARG A 53 16.49 0.40 0.52
CA ARG A 53 17.01 0.23 1.89
C ARG A 53 17.17 -1.24 2.28
N THR A 54 16.31 -2.12 1.79
CA THR A 54 16.23 -3.52 2.23
C THR A 54 16.62 -4.52 1.16
N GLU A 55 16.78 -4.10 -0.11
CA GLU A 55 16.92 -4.96 -1.29
C GLU A 55 15.72 -5.91 -1.53
N GLU A 56 14.63 -5.75 -0.78
CA GLU A 56 13.43 -6.57 -0.85
C GLU A 56 12.20 -5.70 -1.13
N ALA A 57 11.22 -6.28 -1.85
CA ALA A 57 9.96 -5.60 -2.10
C ALA A 57 8.93 -5.95 -1.02
N GLU A 58 8.38 -4.92 -0.37
CA GLU A 58 7.35 -5.10 0.65
C GLU A 58 6.02 -5.54 0.00
N THR A 59 5.60 -6.76 0.28
CA THR A 59 4.39 -7.38 -0.31
C THR A 59 3.13 -6.54 -0.07
N ALA A 60 2.99 -5.93 1.11
CA ALA A 60 1.83 -5.08 1.41
C ALA A 60 1.76 -3.81 0.53
N LEU A 61 2.90 -3.26 0.12
CA LEU A 61 2.94 -2.12 -0.79
C LEU A 61 2.57 -2.53 -2.21
N ILE A 62 3.10 -3.67 -2.68
CA ILE A 62 2.73 -4.23 -4.00
C ILE A 62 1.22 -4.47 -4.04
N PHE A 63 0.69 -5.17 -3.03
CA PHE A 63 -0.72 -5.49 -2.92
C PHE A 63 -1.62 -4.24 -2.97
N ALA A 64 -1.26 -3.18 -2.24
CA ALA A 64 -1.99 -1.91 -2.26
C ALA A 64 -1.98 -1.24 -3.64
N ILE A 65 -0.83 -1.26 -4.33
CA ILE A 65 -0.68 -0.68 -5.67
C ILE A 65 -1.54 -1.42 -6.69
N GLU A 66 -1.52 -2.75 -6.66
CA GLU A 66 -2.30 -3.60 -7.58
C GLU A 66 -3.81 -3.39 -7.39
N HIS A 67 -4.30 -3.31 -6.15
CA HIS A 67 -5.71 -3.00 -5.87
C HIS A 67 -6.11 -1.60 -6.37
N LEU A 68 -5.18 -0.65 -6.42
CA LEU A 68 -5.40 0.66 -7.03
C LEU A 68 -5.19 0.67 -8.54
N MET A 69 -4.86 -0.45 -9.19
CA MET A 69 -4.84 -0.59 -10.66
C MET A 69 -6.13 -1.19 -11.21
N GLU A 70 -6.90 -1.89 -10.38
CA GLU A 70 -8.21 -2.44 -10.75
C GLU A 70 -9.32 -1.39 -10.67
N PRO A 71 -10.23 -1.26 -11.65
CA PRO A 71 -11.41 -0.41 -11.50
C PRO A 71 -12.21 -0.85 -10.26
N PRO A 72 -12.82 0.08 -9.49
CA PRO A 72 -13.73 -0.34 -8.43
C PRO A 72 -14.86 -1.17 -9.04
N ALA A 73 -15.15 -2.32 -8.43
CA ALA A 73 -16.24 -3.23 -8.80
C ALA A 73 -17.62 -2.58 -8.64
#